data_AF-A0AAJ5RVT1-F1
#
_entry.id   AF-A0AAJ5RVT1-F1
#
_cell.length_a   1.000
_cell.length_b   1.000
_cell.length_c   1.000
_cell.angle_alpha   90.00
_cell.angle_beta   90.00
_cell.angle_gamma   90.00
#
_symmetry.space_group_name_H-M   'P 1'
#
loop_
_entity.id
_entity.type
_entity.pdbx_description
1 polymer ?
#
loop_
_entity_poly.entity_id
_entity_poly.type
_entity_poly.pdbx_seq_one_letter_code
_entity_poly.pdbx_strand_id
1 'polypeptide(L)'
;MNIFSNKVNEIKTLENELIHSLEDNVYGRRKQAPPASVDFYNDVNAKRVYSTLSPLIKLLSRKRHNNALHMYMIMFLSEELSKYVMYQFNNDQEDFKIEFLAKEAELLILDLYNIMELAENKTKGKKFSIDEKYIFKDEKNIIRTNLELLTE
;
A
#
# COMPACT_ATOMS: atom_id res chain seq x y z
N MET A 1 17.68 32.49 8.76
CA MET A 1 16.78 31.33 8.53
C MET A 1 17.56 30.06 8.75
N ASN A 2 17.04 29.13 9.56
CA ASN A 2 17.78 27.99 10.08
C ASN A 2 17.67 26.79 9.11
N ILE A 3 18.79 26.30 8.55
CA ILE A 3 18.84 25.27 7.50
C ILE A 3 18.11 23.97 7.91
N PHE A 4 18.13 23.65 9.21
CA PHE A 4 17.40 22.51 9.77
C PHE A 4 15.87 22.63 9.64
N SER A 5 15.30 23.83 9.77
CA SER A 5 13.86 24.03 9.66
C SER A 5 13.34 23.82 8.23
N ASN A 6 14.15 24.17 7.23
CA ASN A 6 13.78 24.00 5.81
C ASN A 6 13.73 22.53 5.40
N LYS A 7 14.69 21.70 5.86
CA LYS A 7 14.71 20.27 5.53
C LYS A 7 13.54 19.49 6.14
N VAL A 8 13.22 19.76 7.40
CA VAL A 8 12.07 19.13 8.07
C VAL A 8 10.77 19.49 7.36
N ASN A 9 10.64 20.75 6.90
CA ASN A 9 9.48 21.18 6.14
C ASN A 9 9.42 20.52 4.76
N GLU A 10 10.53 20.38 4.04
CA GLU A 10 10.58 19.67 2.75
C GLU A 10 10.15 18.20 2.87
N ILE A 11 10.58 17.51 3.92
CA ILE A 11 10.19 16.11 4.18
C ILE A 11 8.69 16.02 4.44
N LYS A 12 8.15 16.89 5.31
CA LYS A 12 6.71 16.92 5.61
C LYS A 12 5.87 17.28 4.40
N THR A 13 6.31 18.22 3.58
CA THR A 13 5.62 18.55 2.32
C THR A 13 5.59 17.35 1.40
N LEU A 14 6.72 16.65 1.25
CA LEU A 14 6.78 15.43 0.44
C LEU A 14 5.90 14.30 1.01
N GLU A 15 5.90 14.10 2.33
CA GLU A 15 4.98 13.15 3.00
C GLU A 15 3.53 13.47 2.66
N ASN A 16 3.13 14.73 2.82
CA ASN A 16 1.77 15.16 2.53
C ASN A 16 1.43 14.92 1.06
N GLU A 17 2.30 15.31 0.11
CA GLU A 17 2.06 15.05 -1.32
C GLU A 17 1.85 13.56 -1.62
N LEU A 18 2.67 12.69 -1.03
CA LEU A 18 2.57 11.24 -1.22
C LEU A 18 1.31 10.66 -0.58
N ILE A 19 0.93 11.13 0.60
CA ILE A 19 -0.31 10.75 1.29
C ILE A 19 -1.53 11.16 0.46
N HIS A 20 -1.59 12.42 -0.01
CA HIS A 20 -2.71 12.89 -0.83
C HIS A 20 -2.81 12.08 -2.13
N SER A 21 -1.67 11.79 -2.78
CA SER A 21 -1.65 10.94 -3.98
C SER A 21 -2.18 9.53 -3.71
N LEU A 22 -1.82 8.94 -2.56
CA LEU A 22 -2.31 7.63 -2.14
C LEU A 22 -3.83 7.67 -1.85
N GLU A 23 -4.28 8.66 -1.10
CA GLU A 23 -5.69 8.86 -0.77
C GLU A 23 -6.54 9.08 -2.01
N ASP A 24 -6.08 9.89 -2.96
CA ASP A 24 -6.77 10.13 -4.23
C ASP A 24 -6.90 8.84 -5.05
N ASN A 25 -5.86 7.99 -5.08
CA ASN A 25 -5.94 6.70 -5.77
C ASN A 25 -6.94 5.76 -5.07
N VAL A 26 -6.83 5.60 -3.75
CA VAL A 26 -7.67 4.68 -2.98
C VAL A 26 -9.14 5.14 -2.96
N TYR A 27 -9.41 6.38 -2.58
CA TYR A 27 -10.77 6.91 -2.51
C TYR A 27 -11.35 7.19 -3.90
N GLY A 28 -10.52 7.57 -4.86
CA GLY A 28 -10.92 7.76 -6.25
C GLY A 28 -11.44 6.46 -6.87
N ARG A 29 -10.81 5.31 -6.58
CA ARG A 29 -11.32 4.01 -6.99
C ARG A 29 -12.58 3.58 -6.24
N ARG A 30 -12.62 3.77 -4.92
CA ARG A 30 -13.80 3.43 -4.10
C ARG A 30 -15.08 4.19 -4.51
N LYS A 31 -14.94 5.33 -5.20
CA LYS A 31 -16.05 6.12 -5.77
C LYS A 31 -16.50 5.65 -7.16
N GLN A 32 -15.71 4.82 -7.84
CA GLN A 32 -16.04 4.30 -9.17
C GLN A 32 -16.86 3.01 -9.04
N ALA A 33 -17.69 2.73 -10.05
CA ALA A 33 -18.37 1.44 -10.13
C ALA A 33 -17.32 0.31 -10.18
N PRO A 34 -17.59 -0.87 -9.60
CA PRO A 34 -16.71 -2.02 -9.70
C PRO A 34 -16.33 -2.27 -11.17
N PRO A 35 -15.07 -2.57 -11.49
CA PRO A 35 -14.68 -2.85 -12.87
C PRO A 35 -15.55 -3.99 -13.42
N ALA A 36 -16.16 -3.76 -14.59
CA ALA A 36 -17.12 -4.67 -15.22
C ALA A 36 -16.52 -6.01 -15.68
N SER A 37 -15.19 -6.14 -15.64
CA SER A 37 -14.44 -7.37 -15.91
C SER A 37 -13.63 -7.74 -14.68
N VAL A 38 -14.28 -8.34 -13.69
CA VAL A 38 -13.55 -9.17 -12.74
C VAL A 38 -13.27 -10.47 -13.49
N ASP A 39 -12.12 -10.56 -14.14
CA ASP A 39 -11.59 -11.89 -14.49
C ASP A 39 -11.56 -12.68 -13.19
N PHE A 40 -12.34 -13.76 -13.14
CA PHE A 40 -12.66 -14.53 -11.93
C PHE A 40 -11.41 -14.72 -11.06
N TYR A 41 -11.43 -14.08 -9.89
CA TYR A 41 -10.28 -14.09 -8.99
C TYR A 41 -10.34 -15.41 -8.23
N ASN A 42 -9.67 -16.45 -8.72
CA ASN A 42 -9.77 -17.75 -8.08
C ASN A 42 -9.27 -17.74 -6.62
N ASP A 43 -9.69 -18.75 -5.88
CA ASP A 43 -9.42 -18.92 -4.44
C ASP A 43 -7.91 -18.92 -4.09
N VAL A 44 -7.06 -19.31 -5.04
CA VAL A 44 -5.59 -19.29 -4.91
C VAL A 44 -5.06 -17.85 -4.96
N ASN A 45 -5.56 -17.02 -5.87
CA ASN A 45 -5.16 -15.62 -5.99
C ASN A 45 -5.59 -14.83 -4.76
N ALA A 46 -6.81 -15.06 -4.24
CA ALA A 46 -7.28 -14.42 -3.02
C ALA A 46 -6.35 -14.73 -1.82
N LYS A 47 -5.99 -16.00 -1.61
CA LYS A 47 -5.06 -16.40 -0.55
C LYS A 47 -3.70 -15.72 -0.69
N ARG A 48 -3.17 -15.62 -1.92
CA ARG A 48 -1.90 -14.93 -2.19
C ARG A 48 -1.96 -13.45 -1.81
N VAL A 49 -3.00 -12.72 -2.22
CA VAL A 49 -3.20 -11.31 -1.88
C VAL A 49 -3.24 -11.13 -0.36
N TYR A 50 -4.08 -11.89 0.35
CA TYR A 50 -4.21 -11.75 1.80
C TYR A 50 -2.96 -12.18 2.57
N SER A 51 -2.23 -13.19 2.08
CA SER A 51 -0.93 -13.58 2.63
C SER A 51 0.14 -12.48 2.51
N THR A 52 -0.08 -11.49 1.63
CA THR A 52 0.84 -10.35 1.42
C THR A 52 0.60 -9.21 2.39
N LEU A 53 -0.66 -8.99 2.83
CA LEU A 53 -1.02 -7.86 3.69
C LEU A 53 -0.28 -7.88 5.03
N SER A 54 -0.28 -9.02 5.73
CA SER A 54 0.32 -9.12 7.07
C SER A 54 1.84 -8.91 7.07
N PRO A 55 2.63 -9.56 6.20
CA PRO A 55 4.06 -9.25 6.05
C PRO A 55 4.32 -7.79 5.69
N LEU A 56 3.52 -7.20 4.78
CA LEU A 56 3.70 -5.80 4.37
C LEU A 56 3.46 -4.83 5.53
N ILE A 57 2.40 -5.03 6.31
CA ILE A 57 2.14 -4.27 7.55
C ILE A 57 3.33 -4.41 8.50
N LYS A 58 3.87 -5.62 8.69
CA LYS A 58 5.00 -5.87 9.60
C LYS A 58 6.26 -5.15 9.13
N LEU A 59 6.54 -5.12 7.84
CA LEU A 59 7.70 -4.41 7.26
C LEU A 59 7.57 -2.90 7.46
N LEU A 60 6.45 -2.31 7.03
CA LEU A 60 6.15 -0.88 7.19
C LEU A 60 6.22 -0.46 8.66
N SER A 61 5.84 -1.36 9.57
CA SER A 61 5.86 -1.10 11.02
C SER A 61 7.26 -0.98 11.61
N ARG A 62 8.31 -1.43 10.93
CA ARG A 62 9.70 -1.33 11.42
C ARG A 62 10.22 0.11 11.43
N LYS A 63 9.65 0.99 10.62
CA LYS A 63 10.10 2.38 10.43
C LYS A 63 9.15 3.44 11.02
N ARG A 64 8.34 3.05 12.02
CA ARG A 64 7.24 3.86 12.59
C ARG A 64 7.64 5.20 13.21
N HIS A 65 8.90 5.39 13.61
CA HIS A 65 9.27 6.61 14.32
C HIS A 65 9.26 7.81 13.35
N ASN A 66 8.15 8.55 13.35
CA ASN A 66 7.90 9.81 12.64
C ASN A 66 7.71 9.76 11.12
N ASN A 67 7.14 8.67 10.57
CA ASN A 67 6.79 8.62 9.15
C ASN A 67 5.28 8.51 8.93
N ALA A 68 4.65 9.63 8.56
CA ALA A 68 3.20 9.70 8.39
C ALA A 68 2.74 8.80 7.23
N LEU A 69 3.51 8.76 6.13
CA LEU A 69 3.19 7.96 4.97
C LEU A 69 3.07 6.47 5.33
N HIS A 70 4.03 5.92 6.09
CA HIS A 70 3.98 4.51 6.50
C HIS A 70 2.73 4.22 7.36
N MET A 71 2.34 5.14 8.23
CA MET A 71 1.12 4.98 9.05
C MET A 71 -0.14 4.92 8.20
N TYR A 72 -0.25 5.77 7.17
CA TYR A 72 -1.38 5.71 6.21
C TYR A 72 -1.39 4.41 5.41
N MET A 73 -0.23 3.95 4.94
CA MET A 73 -0.13 2.66 4.25
C MET A 73 -0.59 1.51 5.15
N ILE A 74 -0.14 1.49 6.42
CA ILE A 74 -0.56 0.48 7.42
C ILE A 74 -2.06 0.56 7.68
N MET A 75 -2.63 1.76 7.79
CA MET A 75 -4.06 1.97 8.02
C MET A 75 -4.89 1.31 6.92
N PHE A 76 -4.61 1.63 5.65
CA PHE A 76 -5.35 1.05 4.52
C PHE A 76 -5.19 -0.48 4.43
N LEU A 77 -3.97 -1.00 4.64
CA LEU A 77 -3.75 -2.46 4.65
C LEU A 77 -4.52 -3.15 5.78
N SER A 78 -4.59 -2.52 6.95
CA SER A 78 -5.29 -3.05 8.11
C SER A 78 -6.80 -3.03 7.91
N GLU A 79 -7.35 -2.02 7.23
CA GLU A 79 -8.76 -1.99 6.83
C GLU A 79 -9.11 -3.17 5.91
N GLU A 80 -8.33 -3.41 4.85
CA GLU A 80 -8.60 -4.50 3.92
C GLU A 80 -8.45 -5.87 4.58
N LEU A 81 -7.45 -6.04 5.45
CA LEU A 81 -7.28 -7.27 6.23
C LEU A 81 -8.48 -7.48 7.17
N SER A 82 -8.99 -6.42 7.80
CA SER A 82 -10.15 -6.51 8.70
C SER A 82 -11.42 -6.91 7.95
N LYS A 83 -11.65 -6.38 6.75
CA LYS A 83 -12.79 -6.78 5.90
C LYS A 83 -12.74 -8.27 5.57
N TYR A 84 -11.56 -8.78 5.22
CA TYR A 84 -11.37 -10.21 4.92
C TYR A 84 -11.62 -11.10 6.12
N VAL A 85 -11.06 -10.74 7.27
CA VAL A 85 -11.25 -11.49 8.53
C VAL A 85 -12.73 -11.51 8.92
N MET A 86 -13.41 -10.37 8.85
CA MET A 86 -14.86 -10.29 9.11
C MET A 86 -15.67 -11.15 8.15
N TYR A 87 -15.28 -11.20 6.88
CA TYR A 87 -15.92 -12.07 5.91
C TYR A 87 -15.70 -13.55 6.25
N GLN A 88 -14.48 -13.98 6.55
CA GLN A 88 -14.18 -15.39 6.86
C GLN A 88 -14.97 -15.93 8.07
N PHE A 89 -15.32 -15.06 9.02
CA PHE A 89 -16.11 -15.44 10.21
C PHE A 89 -17.62 -15.39 10.01
N ASN A 90 -18.12 -14.76 8.94
CA ASN A 90 -19.54 -14.75 8.61
C ASN A 90 -19.84 -15.89 7.64
N ASN A 91 -20.63 -16.87 8.06
CA ASN A 91 -20.95 -18.11 7.32
C ASN A 91 -21.74 -17.92 6.01
N ASP A 92 -22.08 -16.69 5.63
CA ASP A 92 -22.72 -16.38 4.34
C ASP A 92 -21.64 -16.28 3.26
N GLN A 93 -21.12 -17.44 2.85
CA GLN A 93 -20.06 -17.57 1.85
C GLN A 93 -20.59 -17.38 0.43
N GLU A 94 -20.79 -16.14 0.01
CA GLU A 94 -20.90 -15.82 -1.42
C GLU A 94 -19.49 -15.70 -2.01
N ASP A 95 -19.03 -16.70 -2.76
CA ASP A 95 -17.69 -16.73 -3.40
C ASP A 95 -17.36 -15.42 -4.11
N PHE A 96 -18.33 -14.85 -4.83
CA PHE A 96 -18.24 -13.56 -5.52
C PHE A 96 -17.73 -12.42 -4.62
N LYS A 97 -18.08 -12.42 -3.33
CA LYS A 97 -17.68 -11.38 -2.39
C LYS A 97 -16.24 -11.55 -1.91
N ILE A 98 -15.71 -12.78 -1.83
CA ILE A 98 -14.26 -13.00 -1.58
C ILE A 98 -13.45 -12.48 -2.77
N GLU A 99 -13.87 -12.83 -3.99
CA GLU A 99 -13.17 -12.41 -5.21
C GLU A 99 -13.11 -10.89 -5.31
N PHE A 100 -14.22 -10.22 -5.03
CA PHE A 100 -14.30 -8.76 -4.99
C PHE A 100 -13.36 -8.16 -3.95
N LEU A 101 -13.38 -8.68 -2.71
CA LEU A 101 -12.51 -8.17 -1.63
C LEU A 101 -11.02 -8.42 -1.94
N ALA A 102 -10.69 -9.56 -2.55
CA ALA A 102 -9.33 -9.87 -2.97
C ALA A 102 -8.84 -8.91 -4.05
N LYS A 103 -9.70 -8.59 -5.03
CA LYS A 103 -9.37 -7.63 -6.08
C LYS A 103 -9.14 -6.22 -5.53
N GLU A 104 -9.98 -5.77 -4.60
CA GLU A 104 -9.78 -4.48 -3.92
C GLU A 104 -8.46 -4.43 -3.15
N ALA A 105 -8.12 -5.51 -2.45
CA ALA A 105 -6.85 -5.62 -1.74
C ALA A 105 -5.64 -5.64 -2.69
N GLU A 106 -5.73 -6.33 -3.82
CA GLU A 106 -4.69 -6.30 -4.88
C GLU A 106 -4.47 -4.88 -5.40
N LEU A 107 -5.55 -4.17 -5.76
CA LEU A 107 -5.49 -2.79 -6.26
C LEU A 107 -4.88 -1.84 -5.22
N LEU A 108 -5.20 -2.02 -3.93
CA LEU A 108 -4.53 -1.28 -2.87
C LEU A 108 -3.02 -1.59 -2.83
N ILE A 109 -2.61 -2.85 -2.90
CA ILE A 109 -1.18 -3.20 -2.88
C ILE A 109 -0.45 -2.55 -4.06
N LEU A 110 -1.08 -2.50 -5.24
CA LEU A 110 -0.54 -1.84 -6.43
C LEU A 110 -0.35 -0.33 -6.24
N ASP A 111 -1.32 0.36 -5.64
CA ASP A 111 -1.15 1.77 -5.29
C ASP A 111 0.01 2.00 -4.35
N LEU A 112 0.09 1.18 -3.30
CA LEU A 112 1.15 1.28 -2.32
C LEU A 112 2.51 1.12 -3.00
N TYR A 113 2.64 0.13 -3.89
CA TYR A 113 3.84 -0.06 -4.69
C TYR A 113 4.17 1.17 -5.55
N ASN A 114 3.19 1.74 -6.26
CA ASN A 114 3.38 2.94 -7.07
C ASN A 114 3.83 4.14 -6.23
N ILE A 115 3.26 4.31 -5.04
CA ILE A 115 3.65 5.37 -4.10
C ILE A 115 5.06 5.14 -3.55
N MET A 116 5.45 3.89 -3.28
CA MET A 116 6.82 3.54 -2.88
C MET A 116 7.83 3.89 -3.97
N GLU A 117 7.55 3.57 -5.24
CA GLU A 117 8.38 3.95 -6.39
C GLU A 117 8.45 5.48 -6.54
N LEU A 118 7.32 6.18 -6.42
CA LEU A 118 7.28 7.64 -6.49
C LEU A 118 8.11 8.29 -5.37
N ALA A 119 8.01 7.78 -4.14
CA ALA A 119 8.75 8.27 -2.99
C ALA A 119 10.27 8.09 -3.16
N GLU A 120 10.71 6.93 -3.65
CA GLU A 120 12.12 6.66 -3.94
C GLU A 120 12.65 7.55 -5.07
N ASN A 121 11.86 7.73 -6.14
CA ASN A 121 12.22 8.62 -7.24
C ASN A 121 12.35 10.08 -6.80
N LYS A 122 11.41 10.57 -5.97
CA LYS A 122 11.42 11.95 -5.44
C LYS A 122 12.53 12.20 -4.40
N THR A 123 13.14 11.16 -3.84
CA THR A 123 14.28 11.27 -2.90
C THR A 123 15.63 10.92 -3.52
N LYS A 124 15.64 10.36 -4.73
CA LYS A 124 16.86 10.09 -5.51
C LYS A 124 17.65 11.37 -5.75
N GLY A 125 18.96 11.32 -5.46
CA GLY A 125 19.86 12.47 -5.65
C GLY A 125 19.71 13.63 -4.65
N LYS A 126 18.73 13.58 -3.73
CA LYS A 126 18.59 14.60 -2.68
C LYS A 126 19.56 14.35 -1.52
N LYS A 127 20.04 15.44 -0.91
CA LYS A 127 20.91 15.44 0.29
C LYS A 127 20.11 15.21 1.59
N PHE A 128 19.20 14.25 1.57
CA PHE A 128 18.59 13.69 2.79
C PHE A 128 19.57 12.74 3.45
N SER A 129 19.56 12.68 4.78
CA SER A 129 20.26 11.61 5.50
C SER A 129 19.66 10.25 5.12
N ILE A 130 20.40 9.17 5.35
CA ILE A 130 19.94 7.81 5.02
C ILE A 130 18.63 7.49 5.76
N ASP A 131 18.49 7.99 6.99
CA ASP A 131 17.31 7.77 7.84
C ASP A 131 16.07 8.54 7.36
N GLU A 132 16.26 9.62 6.61
CA GLU A 132 15.20 10.46 6.03
C GLU A 132 14.78 10.03 4.62
N LYS A 133 15.49 9.08 4.02
CA LYS A 133 15.17 8.56 2.68
C LYS A 133 14.11 7.47 2.76
N TYR A 134 13.14 7.54 1.86
CA TYR A 134 12.25 6.42 1.58
C TYR A 134 13.07 5.32 0.92
N ILE A 135 13.14 4.16 1.58
CA ILE A 135 13.77 2.96 1.07
C ILE A 135 12.81 1.83 1.41
N PHE A 136 12.01 1.43 0.42
CA PHE A 136 10.94 0.42 0.50
C PHE A 136 11.38 -0.91 -0.13
N LYS A 137 12.69 -1.22 -0.05
CA LYS A 137 13.28 -2.37 -0.73
C LYS A 137 12.59 -3.68 -0.34
N ASP A 138 12.40 -3.91 0.96
CA ASP A 138 11.85 -5.16 1.48
C ASP A 138 10.36 -5.26 1.16
N GLU A 139 9.63 -4.15 1.31
CA GLU A 139 8.20 -4.03 1.03
C GLU A 139 7.91 -4.34 -0.43
N LYS A 140 8.62 -3.69 -1.35
CA LYS A 140 8.50 -3.93 -2.79
C LYS A 140 8.90 -5.34 -3.18
N ASN A 141 9.89 -5.93 -2.51
CA ASN A 141 10.29 -7.31 -2.77
C ASN A 141 9.19 -8.31 -2.44
N ILE A 142 8.53 -8.17 -1.29
CA ILE A 142 7.38 -9.01 -0.92
C ILE A 142 6.24 -8.84 -1.92
N ILE A 143 5.92 -7.60 -2.32
CA ILE A 143 4.87 -7.31 -3.29
C ILE A 143 5.16 -8.02 -4.63
N ARG A 144 6.37 -7.87 -5.17
CA ARG A 144 6.79 -8.52 -6.43
C ARG A 144 6.75 -10.04 -6.35
N THR A 145 7.22 -10.60 -5.24
CA THR A 145 7.28 -12.06 -5.05
C THR A 145 5.88 -12.67 -5.00
N ASN A 146 4.95 -12.03 -4.29
CA ASN A 146 3.65 -12.63 -4.02
C ASN A 146 2.57 -12.32 -5.07
N LEU A 147 2.70 -11.17 -5.76
CA LEU A 147 1.74 -10.75 -6.79
C LEU A 147 2.27 -10.94 -8.21
N GLU A 148 3.44 -11.55 -8.36
CA GLU A 148 4.07 -11.79 -9.68
C GLU A 148 4.16 -10.52 -10.54
N LEU A 149 4.30 -9.34 -9.90
CA LEU A 149 4.34 -8.03 -10.58
C LEU A 149 5.63 -7.77 -11.38
N LEU A 150 6.33 -8.85 -11.73
CA LEU A 150 7.45 -8.90 -12.65
C LEU A 150 7.39 -10.20 -13.45
N THR A 151 6.44 -10.27 -14.38
CA THR A 151 6.68 -10.93 -15.68
C THR A 151 6.51 -9.88 -16.76
N GLU A 152 7.61 -9.17 -17.04
CA GLU A 152 8.08 -8.74 -18.37
C GLU A 152 9.46 -8.10 -18.25
#